data_AF-A0A3P6G0X1-F1
#
_entry.id   AF-A0A3P6G0X1-F1
#
_cell.length_a   1.000
_cell.length_b   1.000
_cell.length_c   1.000
_cell.angle_alpha   90.00
_cell.angle_beta   90.00
_cell.angle_gamma   90.00
#
_symmetry.space_group_name_H-M   'P 1'
#
loop_
_entity.id
_entity.type
_entity.pdbx_description
1 polymer ?
#
loop_
_entity_poly.entity_id
_entity_poly.type
_entity_poly.pdbx_seq_one_letter_code
_entity_poly.pdbx_strand_id
1 'polypeptide(L)'
;MASLRLWKKVATPLPSGWKMGCTTVAAPFSSSVENSDPIKAEKVGKMKVFQKLKSLTVETIDLILKEEEKKGVYVTQTDLVRWAKRIDKRNNRPENSLEIFRWMDKKKMMFSPSELELYVDLLGKVKGTAAASAYFEK
;
A
#
# COMPACT_ATOMS: atom_id res chain seq x y z
N MET A 1 -51.35 5.36 -17.78
CA MET A 1 -51.00 3.96 -17.43
C MET A 1 -50.73 3.92 -15.93
N ALA A 2 -51.65 3.35 -15.14
CA ALA A 2 -51.44 3.20 -13.70
C ALA A 2 -52.01 1.85 -13.28
N SER A 3 -51.13 0.95 -12.87
CA SER A 3 -51.51 -0.23 -12.10
C SER A 3 -50.48 -0.48 -11.01
N LEU A 4 -51.03 -0.65 -9.82
CA LEU A 4 -50.40 -0.73 -8.50
C LEU A 4 -49.65 -2.06 -8.31
N ARG A 5 -48.61 -2.05 -7.46
CA ARG A 5 -48.67 -2.63 -6.10
C ARG A 5 -47.35 -2.45 -5.34
N LEU A 6 -47.44 -1.67 -4.25
CA LEU A 6 -46.65 -1.76 -3.01
C LEU A 6 -46.39 -3.23 -2.65
N TRP A 7 -45.26 -3.52 -1.97
CA TRP A 7 -45.17 -4.23 -0.66
C TRP A 7 -43.87 -3.76 0.02
N LYS A 8 -43.93 -2.88 1.03
CA LYS A 8 -44.01 -3.13 2.49
C LYS A 8 -42.77 -3.83 3.10
N LYS A 9 -42.02 -2.98 3.81
CA LYS A 9 -41.00 -3.19 4.84
C LYS A 9 -41.51 -4.12 5.96
N VAL A 10 -40.66 -5.07 6.39
CA VAL A 10 -40.73 -5.68 7.73
C VAL A 10 -39.29 -5.87 8.24
N ALA A 11 -39.01 -5.24 9.37
CA ALA A 11 -37.89 -5.55 10.24
C ALA A 11 -38.34 -6.58 11.27
N THR A 12 -37.46 -7.50 11.66
CA THR A 12 -37.66 -8.37 12.84
C THR A 12 -36.38 -8.46 13.68
N PRO A 13 -36.49 -8.56 15.01
CA PRO A 13 -35.39 -8.39 15.96
C PRO A 13 -34.79 -9.73 16.48
N LEU A 14 -33.67 -9.58 17.19
CA LEU A 14 -32.90 -10.49 18.05
C LEU A 14 -33.57 -11.80 18.53
N PRO A 15 -32.74 -12.82 18.82
CA PRO A 15 -32.89 -13.62 20.03
C PRO A 15 -31.87 -13.20 21.09
N SER A 16 -32.43 -13.06 22.27
CA SER A 16 -31.86 -12.78 23.57
C SER A 16 -31.02 -13.91 24.13
N GLY A 17 -30.03 -13.50 24.92
CA GLY A 17 -29.69 -14.17 26.17
C GLY A 17 -28.43 -15.01 26.10
N TRP A 18 -27.40 -14.56 26.81
CA TRP A 18 -26.68 -15.37 27.81
C TRP A 18 -26.34 -14.43 28.97
N LYS A 19 -27.03 -14.60 30.10
CA LYS A 19 -26.54 -14.22 31.42
C LYS A 19 -25.94 -15.48 32.03
N MET A 20 -24.68 -15.41 32.43
CA MET A 20 -24.10 -16.27 33.46
C MET A 20 -23.04 -15.43 34.17
N GLY A 21 -23.32 -15.09 35.42
CA GLY A 21 -22.36 -14.45 36.31
C GLY A 21 -21.44 -15.50 36.92
N CYS A 22 -20.19 -15.12 37.19
CA CYS A 22 -19.34 -15.74 38.19
C CYS A 22 -18.50 -14.63 38.83
N THR A 23 -18.92 -14.30 40.05
CA THR A 23 -18.11 -14.10 41.26
C THR A 23 -16.76 -13.39 41.13
N THR A 24 -16.72 -12.20 41.70
CA THR A 24 -15.51 -11.50 42.15
C THR A 24 -14.63 -12.40 43.02
N VAL A 25 -13.39 -12.61 42.58
CA VAL A 25 -12.27 -12.89 43.49
C VAL A 25 -11.16 -11.92 43.11
N ALA A 26 -10.86 -11.00 44.02
CA ALA A 26 -9.72 -10.12 43.90
C ALA A 26 -8.43 -10.92 44.16
N ALA A 27 -7.47 -10.83 43.24
CA ALA A 27 -6.07 -11.00 43.55
C ALA A 27 -5.26 -10.07 42.62
N PRO A 28 -4.36 -9.23 43.17
CA PRO A 28 -3.43 -8.45 42.38
C PRO A 28 -2.35 -9.38 41.85
N PHE A 29 -1.79 -9.13 40.66
CA PHE A 29 -0.35 -9.15 40.41
C PHE A 29 -0.05 -8.92 38.92
N SER A 30 1.07 -8.24 38.73
CA SER A 30 1.97 -8.33 37.58
C SER A 30 1.58 -7.61 36.30
N SER A 31 2.24 -6.45 36.19
CA SER A 31 2.88 -5.90 34.99
C SER A 31 3.28 -6.91 33.90
N SER A 32 3.42 -6.36 32.70
CA SER A 32 4.02 -6.95 31.49
C SER A 32 2.98 -7.70 30.64
N VAL A 33 2.77 -7.40 29.36
CA VAL A 33 3.61 -6.84 28.31
C VAL A 33 2.69 -6.03 27.38
N GLU A 34 3.06 -4.79 27.04
CA GLU A 34 2.49 -4.14 25.86
C GLU A 34 2.93 -4.93 24.61
N ASN A 35 2.13 -5.93 24.22
CA ASN A 35 2.23 -6.53 22.91
C ASN A 35 1.77 -5.49 21.91
N SER A 36 2.71 -4.66 21.45
CA SER A 36 2.50 -3.86 20.25
C SER A 36 2.16 -4.80 19.10
N ASP A 37 0.94 -4.69 18.58
CA ASP A 37 0.47 -5.53 17.48
C ASP A 37 1.49 -5.51 16.33
N PRO A 38 2.07 -6.64 15.92
CA PRO A 38 3.11 -6.67 14.89
C PRO A 38 2.63 -6.07 13.56
N ILE A 39 1.32 -6.16 13.29
CA ILE A 39 0.65 -5.60 12.12
C ILE A 39 0.67 -4.07 12.12
N LYS A 40 0.62 -3.42 13.30
CA LYS A 40 0.67 -1.96 13.40
C LYS A 40 2.08 -1.45 13.15
N ALA A 41 3.09 -2.13 13.68
CA ALA A 41 4.51 -1.76 13.50
C ALA A 41 4.95 -1.82 12.03
N GLU A 42 4.58 -2.88 11.30
CA GLU A 42 4.92 -3.04 9.87
C GLU A 42 4.30 -1.93 9.01
N LYS A 43 3.02 -1.61 9.24
CA LYS A 43 2.30 -0.54 8.53
C LYS A 43 2.95 0.82 8.75
N VAL A 44 3.39 1.11 9.97
CA VAL A 44 4.09 2.36 10.30
C VAL A 44 5.45 2.42 9.58
N GLY A 45 6.20 1.33 9.54
CA GLY A 45 7.46 1.23 8.80
C GLY A 45 7.29 1.51 7.31
N LYS A 46 6.31 0.85 6.69
CA LYS A 46 5.96 1.05 5.26
C LYS A 46 5.56 2.49 4.95
N MET A 47 4.86 3.17 5.87
CA MET A 47 4.50 4.57 5.68
C MET A 47 5.74 5.49 5.69
N LYS A 48 6.72 5.21 6.55
CA LYS A 48 8.00 5.95 6.58
C LYS A 48 8.77 5.77 5.27
N VAL A 49 8.85 4.54 4.75
CA VAL A 49 9.45 4.27 3.43
C VAL A 49 8.74 5.08 2.35
N PHE A 50 7.40 5.03 2.31
CA PHE A 50 6.63 5.77 1.32
C PHE A 50 6.91 7.28 1.36
N GLN A 51 7.00 7.86 2.55
CA GLN A 51 7.30 9.29 2.71
C GLN A 51 8.70 9.64 2.17
N LYS A 52 9.71 8.81 2.46
CA LYS A 52 11.07 8.95 1.90
C LYS A 52 11.05 8.83 0.37
N LEU A 53 10.31 7.88 -0.18
CA LEU A 53 10.19 7.69 -1.64
C LEU A 53 9.51 8.86 -2.34
N LYS A 54 8.47 9.42 -1.70
CA LYS A 54 7.75 10.59 -2.21
C LYS A 54 8.65 11.83 -2.32
N SER A 55 9.62 12.00 -1.42
CA SER A 55 10.54 13.14 -1.42
C SER A 55 11.82 12.93 -2.23
N LEU A 56 11.96 11.83 -3.00
CA LEU A 56 13.14 11.64 -3.85
C LEU A 56 13.34 12.85 -4.77
N THR A 57 14.52 13.45 -4.73
CA THR A 57 14.91 14.48 -5.71
C THR A 57 16.14 14.05 -6.49
N VAL A 58 17.11 13.33 -5.91
CA VAL A 58 18.19 12.63 -6.61
C VAL A 58 18.76 11.53 -5.69
N GLU A 59 18.51 10.24 -6.00
CA GLU A 59 19.07 8.99 -5.39
C GLU A 59 18.84 8.74 -3.86
N THR A 60 18.80 7.52 -3.29
CA THR A 60 19.14 6.15 -3.70
C THR A 60 18.10 5.18 -3.12
N ILE A 61 17.20 4.63 -3.94
CA ILE A 61 16.12 3.73 -3.49
C ILE A 61 16.70 2.52 -2.74
N ASP A 62 17.85 1.99 -3.19
CA ASP A 62 18.58 0.92 -2.52
C ASP A 62 18.95 1.23 -1.07
N LEU A 63 19.38 2.47 -0.77
CA LEU A 63 19.76 2.84 0.59
C LEU A 63 18.55 2.88 1.51
N ILE A 64 17.45 3.48 1.04
CA ILE A 64 16.20 3.57 1.80
C ILE A 64 15.69 2.16 2.12
N LEU A 65 15.64 1.26 1.13
CA LEU A 65 15.14 -0.08 1.32
C LEU A 65 16.05 -0.91 2.23
N LYS A 66 17.37 -0.85 2.05
CA LYS A 66 18.32 -1.56 2.93
C LYS A 66 18.29 -1.05 4.37
N GLU A 67 18.15 0.26 4.57
CA GLU A 67 18.08 0.84 5.92
C GLU A 67 16.81 0.40 6.65
N GLU A 68 15.68 0.34 5.95
CA GLU A 68 14.39 -0.03 6.53
C GLU A 68 14.26 -1.56 6.69
N GLU A 69 14.88 -2.35 5.82
CA GLU A 69 14.99 -3.81 5.96
C GLU A 69 15.75 -4.19 7.24
N LYS A 70 16.84 -3.46 7.58
CA LYS A 70 17.54 -3.63 8.87
C LYS A 70 16.67 -3.34 10.09
N LYS A 71 15.62 -2.54 9.92
CA LYS A 71 14.62 -2.23 10.97
C LYS A 71 13.46 -3.23 10.96
N GLY A 72 13.54 -4.30 10.15
CA GLY A 72 12.51 -5.33 10.01
C GLY A 72 11.36 -4.94 9.07
N VAL A 73 11.51 -3.89 8.25
CA VAL A 73 10.47 -3.44 7.32
C VAL A 73 10.77 -3.99 5.94
N TYR A 74 10.00 -4.99 5.52
CA TYR A 74 10.11 -5.59 4.19
C TYR A 74 9.15 -4.90 3.22
N VAL A 75 9.71 -4.44 2.10
CA VAL A 75 8.98 -3.75 1.04
C VAL A 75 8.84 -4.68 -0.15
N THR A 76 7.60 -4.94 -0.56
CA THR A 76 7.31 -5.81 -1.71
C THR A 76 7.25 -5.01 -3.01
N GLN A 77 7.36 -5.69 -4.15
CA GLN A 77 7.11 -5.08 -5.45
C GLN A 77 5.72 -4.44 -5.53
N THR A 78 4.69 -5.11 -5.01
CA THR A 78 3.32 -4.59 -4.94
C THR A 78 3.23 -3.28 -4.16
N ASP A 79 4.00 -3.15 -3.07
CA ASP A 79 4.08 -1.90 -2.31
C ASP A 79 4.71 -0.78 -3.15
N LEU A 80 5.83 -1.07 -3.84
CA LEU A 80 6.50 -0.12 -4.72
C LEU A 80 5.60 0.35 -5.87
N VAL A 81 4.93 -0.57 -6.55
CA VAL A 81 3.99 -0.25 -7.65
C VAL A 81 2.83 0.59 -7.13
N ARG A 82 2.25 0.22 -5.99
CA ARG A 82 1.17 1.00 -5.35
C ARG A 82 1.64 2.42 -5.01
N TRP A 83 2.86 2.56 -4.52
CA TRP A 83 3.43 3.86 -4.15
C TRP A 83 3.80 4.70 -5.36
N ALA A 84 4.40 4.12 -6.40
CA ALA A 84 4.68 4.80 -7.67
C ALA A 84 3.37 5.33 -8.30
N LYS A 85 2.34 4.48 -8.40
CA LYS A 85 0.98 4.88 -8.83
C LYS A 85 0.43 6.06 -8.01
N ARG A 86 0.66 6.05 -6.70
CA ARG A 86 0.18 7.10 -5.80
C ARG A 86 0.95 8.41 -5.99
N ILE A 87 2.27 8.34 -6.17
CA ILE A 87 3.14 9.50 -6.38
C ILE A 87 2.80 10.19 -7.71
N ASP A 88 2.64 9.42 -8.79
CA ASP A 88 2.21 9.96 -10.09
C ASP A 88 0.84 10.64 -9.98
N LYS A 89 -0.19 9.90 -9.54
CA LYS A 89 -1.58 10.40 -9.56
C LYS A 89 -1.89 11.49 -8.55
N ARG A 90 -1.32 11.44 -7.34
CA ARG A 90 -1.70 12.36 -6.24
C ARG A 90 -0.69 13.47 -6.00
N ASN A 91 0.57 13.23 -6.33
CA ASN A 91 1.63 14.20 -6.07
C ASN A 91 2.10 14.88 -7.35
N ASN A 92 1.65 14.42 -8.52
CA ASN A 92 2.03 14.97 -9.82
C ASN A 92 3.56 15.04 -9.98
N ARG A 93 4.24 13.98 -9.52
CA ARG A 93 5.71 13.81 -9.62
C ARG A 93 6.03 12.57 -10.45
N PRO A 94 5.77 12.60 -11.77
CA PRO A 94 5.99 11.46 -12.64
C PRO A 94 7.47 11.04 -12.68
N GLU A 95 8.41 11.94 -12.43
CA GLU A 95 9.86 11.66 -12.36
C GLU A 95 10.19 10.71 -11.20
N ASN A 96 9.62 10.96 -10.02
CA ASN A 96 9.81 10.10 -8.86
C ASN A 96 9.21 8.70 -9.07
N SER A 97 8.01 8.67 -9.68
CA SER A 97 7.36 7.41 -10.02
C SER A 97 8.21 6.63 -11.02
N LEU A 98 8.72 7.31 -12.05
CA LEU A 98 9.60 6.72 -13.06
C LEU A 98 10.88 6.14 -12.43
N GLU A 99 11.48 6.84 -11.47
CA GLU A 99 12.71 6.38 -10.81
C GLU A 99 12.49 5.07 -10.04
N ILE A 100 11.33 4.90 -9.41
CA ILE A 100 10.94 3.64 -8.75
C ILE A 100 10.85 2.50 -9.78
N PHE A 101 10.22 2.73 -10.93
CA PHE A 101 10.14 1.72 -11.99
C PHE A 101 11.49 1.37 -12.61
N ARG A 102 12.34 2.38 -12.86
CA ARG A 102 13.72 2.18 -13.33
C ARG A 102 14.54 1.33 -12.37
N TRP A 103 14.39 1.58 -11.07
CA TRP A 103 15.03 0.77 -10.05
C TRP A 103 14.52 -0.67 -10.04
N MET A 104 13.21 -0.89 -10.16
CA MET A 104 12.63 -2.25 -10.24
C MET A 104 13.13 -3.01 -11.49
N ASP A 105 13.19 -2.34 -12.65
CA ASP A 105 13.73 -2.90 -13.90
C ASP A 105 15.22 -3.26 -13.76
N LYS A 106 16.02 -2.39 -13.13
CA LYS A 106 17.43 -2.66 -12.81
C LYS A 106 17.60 -3.87 -11.89
N LYS A 107 16.66 -4.09 -10.97
CA LYS A 107 16.62 -5.28 -10.11
C LYS A 107 16.02 -6.51 -10.79
N LYS A 108 15.67 -6.44 -12.08
CA LYS A 108 15.08 -7.53 -12.87
C LYS A 108 13.77 -8.05 -12.25
N MET A 109 12.99 -7.18 -11.61
CA MET A 109 11.65 -7.54 -11.16
C MET A 109 10.72 -7.70 -12.37
N MET A 110 9.90 -8.74 -12.37
CA MET A 110 8.96 -9.00 -13.46
C MET A 110 7.74 -8.10 -13.34
N PHE A 111 7.46 -7.30 -14.37
CA PHE A 111 6.23 -6.51 -14.45
C PHE A 111 5.09 -7.33 -15.03
N SER A 112 3.91 -7.20 -14.45
CA SER A 112 2.67 -7.56 -15.14
C SER A 112 2.44 -6.63 -16.35
N PRO A 113 1.63 -7.02 -17.35
CA PRO A 113 1.30 -6.14 -18.48
C PRO A 113 0.79 -4.76 -18.05
N SER A 114 -0.04 -4.70 -17.01
CA SER A 114 -0.58 -3.44 -16.47
C SER A 114 0.45 -2.55 -15.77
N GLU A 115 1.51 -3.14 -15.25
CA GLU A 115 2.62 -2.40 -14.63
C GLU A 115 3.60 -1.90 -15.68
N LEU A 116 3.82 -2.70 -16.72
CA LEU A 116 4.62 -2.33 -17.88
C LEU A 116 3.98 -1.15 -18.63
N GLU A 117 2.67 -1.19 -18.89
CA GLU A 117 1.91 -0.08 -19.48
C GLU A 117 2.13 1.22 -18.69
N LEU A 118 1.96 1.17 -17.37
CA LEU A 118 2.21 2.32 -16.51
C LEU A 118 3.65 2.83 -16.60
N TYR A 119 4.64 1.94 -16.66
CA TYR A 119 6.03 2.32 -16.77
C TYR A 119 6.33 3.01 -18.12
N VAL A 120 5.83 2.46 -19.22
CA VAL A 120 5.96 3.03 -20.57
C VAL A 120 5.26 4.39 -20.66
N ASP A 121 4.08 4.54 -20.06
CA ASP A 121 3.38 5.82 -19.95
C ASP A 121 4.22 6.87 -19.20
N LEU A 122 4.83 6.48 -18.08
CA LEU A 122 5.70 7.37 -17.30
C LEU A 122 6.96 7.76 -18.09
N LEU A 123 7.54 6.82 -18.85
CA LEU A 123 8.64 7.10 -19.78
C LEU A 123 8.22 8.13 -20.83
N GLY A 124 7.06 7.94 -21.43
CA GLY A 124 6.49 8.86 -22.42
C GLY A 124 6.30 10.26 -21.86
N LYS A 125 5.74 10.37 -20.64
CA LYS A 125 5.50 11.65 -19.96
C LYS A 125 6.78 12.40 -19.59
N VAL A 126 7.80 11.70 -19.08
CA VAL A 126 9.00 12.33 -18.50
C VAL A 126 10.15 12.45 -19.51
N LYS A 127 10.30 11.49 -20.41
CA LYS A 127 11.42 11.40 -21.36
C LYS A 127 10.98 11.54 -22.82
N GLY A 128 9.68 11.56 -23.09
CA GLY A 128 9.12 11.67 -24.44
C GLY A 128 8.76 10.32 -25.05
N THR A 129 7.91 10.36 -26.08
CA THR A 129 7.36 9.18 -26.77
C THR A 129 8.42 8.32 -27.44
N ALA A 130 9.53 8.91 -27.91
CA ALA A 130 10.66 8.17 -28.47
C ALA A 130 11.30 7.24 -27.42
N ALA A 131 11.44 7.70 -26.17
CA ALA A 131 11.99 6.88 -25.10
C ALA A 131 11.04 5.74 -24.68
N ALA A 132 9.73 5.99 -24.70
CA ALA A 132 8.73 4.96 -24.45
C ALA A 132 8.76 3.86 -25.53
N SER A 133 8.82 4.25 -26.80
CA SER A 133 8.87 3.32 -27.94
C SER A 133 10.14 2.49 -27.92
N ALA A 134 11.30 3.13 -27.71
CA ALA A 134 12.58 2.43 -27.62
C ALA A 134 12.65 1.42 -26.47
N TYR A 135 11.91 1.64 -25.37
CA TYR A 135 11.82 0.66 -24.29
C TYR A 135 10.92 -0.53 -24.65
N PHE A 136 9.87 -0.31 -25.44
CA PHE A 136 8.96 -1.36 -25.90
C PHE A 136 9.59 -2.27 -26.97
N GLU A 137 10.49 -1.71 -27.79
CA GLU A 137 11.19 -2.44 -28.86
C GLU A 137 12.43 -3.21 -28.40
N LYS A 138 12.78 -3.10 -27.11
CA LYS A 138 13.94 -3.74 -26.49
C LYS A 138 13.68 -5.20 -26.14
#